data_AF-A0A813GWB2-F1
#
_entry.id   AF-A0A813GWB2-F1
#
_cell.length_a   1.000
_cell.length_b   1.000
_cell.length_c   1.000
_cell.angle_alpha   90.00
_cell.angle_beta   90.00
_cell.angle_gamma   90.00
#
_symmetry.space_group_name_H-M   'P 1'
#
loop_
_entity.id
_entity.type
_entity.pdbx_description
1 polymer ?
#
loop_
_entity_poly.entity_id
_entity_poly.type
_entity_poly.pdbx_seq_one_letter_code
_entity_poly.pdbx_strand_id
1 'polypeptide(L)'
;MQALGTLVGVFEWHALVTNHFSGRITRTEAGTKTVREVMNGLLPTERGRWERAYKQFERAWHLAWPHVERHECLELPENLRKMMIDRDSSMIWFIADSTNEGICPLALTQWLVERHNELVQVVGQAIGYPARKVSSRLLSRNDCIYYDEGELMRFLRSRCVTYGVGGKLNFDFKQMEQQLRRELTRPEITIELRGFQWLGESFSAGNELKTVINQRDIMPDITDRLKAELASPALANLCLQKVQMSISFILKSGGSLSAEHAGELLLSDYLRSVLSESPDCLPSACARSEIHLWHVDAFVKLLRQLINKDPMDSIDPKYKVDLPKELEEMLLAVRSELPDGIADVLGGFAETRLTETWIGDEYPILDTLDAIREDLSIDNEGFEKIQRNLPKELMMKHWAAVYRALRS
;
A
#
# COMPACT_ATOMS: atom_id res chain seq x y z
N MET A 1 12.87 -8.90 27.94
CA MET A 1 13.07 -10.36 27.74
C MET A 1 11.82 -11.07 27.22
N GLN A 2 10.63 -10.90 27.82
CA GLN A 2 9.41 -11.59 27.35
C GLN A 2 9.08 -11.32 25.86
N ALA A 3 9.37 -10.12 25.36
CA ALA A 3 9.18 -9.76 23.96
C ALA A 3 10.07 -10.59 23.00
N LEU A 4 11.24 -11.08 23.43
CA LEU A 4 12.16 -11.82 22.57
C LEU A 4 11.57 -13.17 22.11
N GLY A 5 10.72 -13.78 22.93
CA GLY A 5 10.02 -15.01 22.58
C GLY A 5 8.98 -14.85 21.46
N THR A 6 8.69 -13.61 21.03
CA THR A 6 7.74 -13.32 19.94
C THR A 6 8.39 -13.22 18.56
N LEU A 7 9.73 -13.24 18.49
CA LEU A 7 10.50 -13.03 17.25
C LEU A 7 10.07 -13.95 16.10
N VAL A 8 9.81 -15.23 16.37
CA VAL A 8 9.33 -16.18 15.35
C VAL A 8 8.02 -15.69 14.73
N GLY A 9 7.07 -15.25 15.55
CA GLY A 9 5.79 -14.75 15.06
C GLY A 9 5.89 -13.41 14.33
N VAL A 10 6.82 -12.53 14.73
CA VAL A 10 7.11 -11.27 14.04
C VAL A 10 7.64 -11.54 12.63
N PHE A 11 8.63 -12.43 12.48
CA PHE A 11 9.15 -12.80 11.16
C PHE A 11 8.11 -13.55 10.31
N GLU A 12 7.31 -14.42 10.93
CA GLU A 12 6.20 -15.09 10.25
C GLU A 12 5.17 -14.08 9.73
N TRP A 13 4.82 -13.07 10.52
CA TRP A 13 3.92 -11.98 10.12
C TRP A 13 4.47 -11.24 8.89
N HIS A 14 5.72 -10.77 8.94
CA HIS A 14 6.35 -10.09 7.81
C HIS A 14 6.38 -10.96 6.54
N ALA A 15 6.65 -12.25 6.67
CA ALA A 15 6.63 -13.17 5.54
C ALA A 15 5.23 -13.33 4.95
N LEU A 16 4.19 -13.46 5.79
CA LEU A 16 2.80 -13.56 5.35
C LEU A 16 2.35 -12.30 4.62
N VAL A 17 2.59 -11.14 5.22
CA VAL A 17 2.23 -9.83 4.66
C VAL A 17 2.94 -9.60 3.32
N THR A 18 4.25 -9.82 3.26
CA THR A 18 5.02 -9.65 2.02
C THR A 18 4.55 -10.62 0.93
N ASN A 19 4.30 -11.89 1.25
CA ASN A 19 3.85 -12.84 0.23
C ASN A 19 2.42 -12.57 -0.26
N HIS A 20 1.56 -12.02 0.60
CA HIS A 20 0.16 -11.77 0.26
C HIS A 20 -0.06 -10.43 -0.45
N PHE A 21 0.64 -9.38 -0.03
CA PHE A 21 0.35 -7.99 -0.44
C PHE A 21 1.43 -7.31 -1.28
N SER A 22 2.67 -7.80 -1.28
CA SER A 22 3.75 -7.15 -2.03
C SER A 22 3.42 -7.15 -3.52
N GLY A 23 3.43 -5.96 -4.13
CA GLY A 23 3.07 -5.73 -5.53
C GLY A 23 1.56 -5.74 -5.79
N ARG A 24 0.70 -5.85 -4.76
CA ARG A 24 -0.76 -5.98 -4.92
C ARG A 24 -1.57 -4.89 -4.21
N ILE A 25 -0.99 -4.21 -3.22
CA ILE A 25 -1.69 -3.18 -2.43
C ILE A 25 -0.99 -1.82 -2.58
N THR A 26 -1.78 -0.75 -2.67
CA THR A 26 -1.27 0.63 -2.61
C THR A 26 -1.15 1.09 -1.16
N ARG A 27 -0.39 2.17 -0.90
CA ARG A 27 -0.35 2.77 0.45
C ARG A 27 -1.70 3.27 0.93
N THR A 28 -2.46 3.92 0.04
CA THR A 28 -3.81 4.42 0.35
C THR A 28 -4.75 3.28 0.73
N GLU A 29 -4.72 2.17 -0.01
CA GLU A 29 -5.54 1.00 0.28
C GLU A 29 -5.14 0.31 1.60
N ALA A 30 -3.84 0.22 1.90
CA ALA A 30 -3.38 -0.26 3.19
C ALA A 30 -3.75 0.70 4.34
N GLY A 31 -3.83 2.00 4.05
CA GLY A 31 -4.25 3.06 4.96
C GLY A 31 -5.72 2.93 5.36
N THR A 32 -6.60 2.56 4.43
CA THR A 32 -8.05 2.47 4.68
C THR A 32 -8.48 1.13 5.28
N LYS A 33 -7.79 0.03 4.97
CA LYS A 33 -8.14 -1.30 5.46
C LYS A 33 -7.60 -1.55 6.87
N THR A 34 -8.45 -2.07 7.74
CA THR A 34 -8.03 -2.53 9.07
C THR A 34 -7.46 -3.95 9.01
N VAL A 35 -6.63 -4.32 9.99
CA VAL A 35 -6.14 -5.71 10.08
C VAL A 35 -7.29 -6.69 10.25
N ARG A 36 -8.33 -6.32 11.00
CA ARG A 36 -9.55 -7.13 11.15
C ARG A 36 -10.20 -7.46 9.81
N GLU A 37 -10.38 -6.45 8.96
CA GLU A 37 -10.96 -6.63 7.62
C GLU A 37 -10.10 -7.54 6.75
N VAL A 38 -8.79 -7.32 6.76
CA VAL A 38 -7.83 -8.18 6.06
C VAL A 38 -7.97 -9.64 6.51
N MET A 39 -7.96 -9.90 7.81
CA MET A 39 -8.04 -11.27 8.36
C MET A 39 -9.39 -11.95 8.09
N ASN A 40 -10.47 -11.17 8.03
CA ASN A 40 -11.80 -11.67 7.67
C ASN A 40 -11.89 -12.03 6.19
N GLY A 41 -11.16 -11.33 5.32
CA GLY A 41 -11.07 -11.62 3.89
C GLY A 41 -10.22 -12.85 3.53
N LEU A 42 -9.41 -13.37 4.46
CA LEU A 42 -8.58 -14.56 4.23
C LEU A 42 -9.39 -15.85 4.19
N LEU A 43 -8.85 -16.84 3.46
CA LEU A 43 -9.37 -18.20 3.44
C LEU A 43 -9.37 -18.82 4.85
N PRO A 44 -10.41 -19.60 5.24
CA PRO A 44 -10.48 -20.20 6.58
C PRO A 44 -9.27 -21.07 6.95
N THR A 45 -8.66 -21.72 5.96
CA THR A 45 -7.46 -22.56 6.11
C THR A 45 -6.21 -21.77 6.49
N GLU A 46 -6.11 -20.51 6.06
CA GLU A 46 -4.96 -19.64 6.30
C GLU A 46 -5.13 -18.79 7.56
N ARG A 47 -6.39 -18.48 7.93
CA ARG A 47 -6.72 -17.58 9.05
C ARG A 47 -6.06 -17.99 10.36
N GLY A 48 -6.01 -19.29 10.68
CA GLY A 48 -5.39 -19.78 11.91
C GLY A 48 -3.88 -19.51 11.99
N ARG A 49 -3.18 -19.49 10.85
CA ARG A 49 -1.75 -19.17 10.79
C ARG A 49 -1.53 -17.67 10.97
N TRP A 50 -2.26 -16.85 10.23
CA TRP A 50 -2.22 -15.39 10.34
C TRP A 50 -2.55 -14.90 11.75
N GLU A 51 -3.55 -15.48 12.38
CA GLU A 51 -3.98 -15.14 13.74
C GLU A 51 -2.90 -15.40 14.80
N ARG A 52 -2.13 -16.49 14.66
CA ARG A 52 -1.01 -16.77 15.56
C ARG A 52 0.16 -15.82 15.34
N ALA A 53 0.46 -15.49 14.08
CA ALA A 53 1.54 -14.56 13.74
C ALA A 53 1.19 -13.13 14.20
N TYR A 54 -0.02 -12.67 13.91
CA TYR A 54 -0.55 -11.38 14.35
C TYR A 54 -0.48 -11.20 15.87
N LYS A 55 -0.99 -12.16 16.64
CA LYS A 55 -0.95 -12.10 18.10
C LYS A 55 0.45 -11.96 18.67
N GLN A 56 1.43 -12.61 18.04
CA GLN A 56 2.82 -12.47 18.46
C GLN A 56 3.39 -11.11 18.05
N PHE A 57 3.06 -10.62 16.87
CA PHE A 57 3.46 -9.29 16.40
C PHE A 57 2.89 -8.17 17.27
N GLU A 58 1.58 -8.19 17.53
CA GLU A 58 0.88 -7.26 18.44
C GLU A 58 1.50 -7.29 19.85
N ARG A 59 1.72 -8.50 20.39
CA ARG A 59 2.39 -8.67 21.68
C ARG A 59 3.81 -8.12 21.66
N ALA A 60 4.56 -8.32 20.58
CA ALA A 60 5.90 -7.79 20.42
C ALA A 60 5.87 -6.26 20.48
N TRP A 61 4.95 -5.64 19.74
CA TRP A 61 4.75 -4.20 19.72
C TRP A 61 4.45 -3.67 21.11
N HIS A 62 3.45 -4.21 21.79
CA HIS A 62 3.06 -3.74 23.13
C HIS A 62 4.14 -3.88 24.19
N LEU A 63 5.01 -4.89 24.07
CA LEU A 63 6.08 -5.12 25.04
C LEU A 63 7.38 -4.36 24.72
N ALA A 64 7.70 -4.14 23.45
CA ALA A 64 8.99 -3.63 23.02
C ALA A 64 8.94 -2.23 22.41
N TRP A 65 7.85 -1.84 21.73
CA TRP A 65 7.73 -0.55 21.06
C TRP A 65 8.00 0.67 21.97
N PRO A 66 7.53 0.70 23.24
CA PRO A 66 7.83 1.81 24.15
C PRO A 66 9.33 2.02 24.42
N HIS A 67 10.17 1.03 24.10
CA HIS A 67 11.62 1.05 24.29
C HIS A 67 12.39 1.30 22.99
N VAL A 68 11.70 1.46 21.85
CA VAL A 68 12.31 1.76 20.56
C VAL A 68 12.40 3.27 20.40
N GLU A 69 13.59 3.82 20.61
CA GLU A 69 13.82 5.27 20.54
C GLU A 69 14.28 5.72 19.15
N ARG A 70 14.95 4.83 18.41
CA ARG A 70 15.62 5.14 17.15
C ARG A 70 15.50 3.99 16.16
N HIS A 71 15.56 4.34 14.88
CA HIS A 71 15.77 3.42 13.78
C HIS A 71 17.00 3.90 13.00
N GLU A 72 18.09 3.13 13.03
CA GLU A 72 19.38 3.57 12.50
C GLU A 72 19.80 4.93 13.11
N CYS A 73 19.97 5.95 12.27
CA CYS A 73 20.28 7.33 12.69
C CYS A 73 19.02 8.16 13.00
N LEU A 74 17.83 7.70 12.62
CA LEU A 74 16.56 8.42 12.75
C LEU A 74 16.02 8.34 14.18
N GLU A 75 15.80 9.48 14.83
CA GLU A 75 15.07 9.55 16.09
C GLU A 75 13.56 9.49 15.83
N LEU A 76 12.85 8.61 16.54
CA LEU A 76 11.42 8.44 16.36
C LEU A 76 10.65 9.56 17.12
N PRO A 77 9.78 10.32 16.43
CA PRO A 77 8.91 11.30 17.06
C PRO A 77 8.08 10.73 18.23
N GLU A 78 7.81 11.55 19.26
CA GLU A 78 7.08 11.10 20.46
C GLU A 78 5.71 10.50 20.18
N ASN A 79 5.00 11.06 19.20
CA ASN A 79 3.67 10.58 18.79
C ASN A 79 3.74 9.15 18.24
N LEU A 80 4.80 8.80 17.48
CA LEU A 80 4.98 7.44 16.99
C LEU A 80 5.33 6.48 18.12
N ARG A 81 6.14 6.90 19.09
CA ARG A 81 6.52 6.06 20.26
C ARG A 81 5.34 5.71 21.16
N LYS A 82 4.33 6.57 21.22
CA LYS A 82 3.08 6.34 21.99
C LYS A 82 2.02 5.57 21.19
N MET A 83 2.28 5.28 19.92
CA MET A 83 1.34 4.56 19.08
C MET A 83 1.25 3.09 19.52
N MET A 84 0.03 2.68 19.83
CA MET A 84 -0.31 1.29 20.12
C MET A 84 -1.20 0.77 19.01
N ILE A 85 -0.98 -0.49 18.64
CA ILE A 85 -1.66 -1.12 17.52
C ILE A 85 -2.60 -2.20 18.04
N ASP A 86 -3.74 -2.34 17.38
CA ASP A 86 -4.75 -3.35 17.68
C ASP A 86 -5.35 -3.87 16.36
N ARG A 87 -6.47 -4.59 16.42
CA ARG A 87 -7.10 -5.17 15.23
C ARG A 87 -7.77 -4.14 14.34
N ASP A 88 -8.11 -2.99 14.91
CA ASP A 88 -8.85 -1.92 14.24
C ASP A 88 -7.89 -0.87 13.67
N SER A 89 -6.61 -1.00 13.99
CA SER A 89 -5.52 -0.25 13.39
C SER A 89 -5.37 -0.56 11.90
N SER A 90 -4.98 0.47 11.16
CA SER A 90 -4.75 0.44 9.72
C SER A 90 -3.61 -0.52 9.34
N MET A 91 -3.77 -1.26 8.24
CA MET A 91 -2.81 -2.26 7.76
C MET A 91 -1.43 -1.65 7.43
N ILE A 92 -1.37 -0.34 7.14
CA ILE A 92 -0.12 0.37 6.84
C ILE A 92 0.93 0.25 7.96
N TRP A 93 0.49 0.16 9.23
CA TRP A 93 1.37 0.03 10.40
C TRP A 93 1.95 -1.37 10.62
N PHE A 94 1.48 -2.34 9.84
CA PHE A 94 1.84 -3.75 9.95
C PHE A 94 2.71 -4.23 8.79
N ILE A 95 3.01 -3.35 7.82
CA ILE A 95 3.83 -3.63 6.65
C ILE A 95 5.22 -3.04 6.88
N ALA A 96 6.24 -3.90 6.99
CA ALA A 96 7.62 -3.45 7.08
C ALA A 96 8.10 -2.85 5.76
N ASP A 97 8.54 -1.60 5.82
CA ASP A 97 9.09 -0.85 4.69
C ASP A 97 10.20 0.08 5.21
N SER A 98 11.16 0.44 4.35
CA SER A 98 12.26 1.34 4.73
C SER A 98 11.86 2.82 4.75
N THR A 99 10.57 3.14 4.52
CA THR A 99 10.08 4.51 4.43
C THR A 99 8.71 4.67 5.12
N ASN A 100 8.41 5.90 5.56
CA ASN A 100 7.16 6.30 6.20
C ASN A 100 6.75 5.40 7.39
N GLU A 101 5.47 5.06 7.52
CA GLU A 101 4.91 4.27 8.63
C GLU A 101 5.54 2.88 8.74
N GLY A 102 6.01 2.31 7.62
CA GLY A 102 6.62 1.00 7.59
C GLY A 102 7.99 0.92 8.28
N ILE A 103 8.59 2.07 8.61
CA ILE A 103 9.78 2.15 9.46
C ILE A 103 9.50 1.57 10.84
N CYS A 104 8.30 1.78 11.39
CA CYS A 104 7.96 1.33 12.73
C CYS A 104 8.04 -0.21 12.91
N PRO A 105 7.34 -1.03 12.09
CA PRO A 105 7.49 -2.48 12.13
C PRO A 105 8.93 -2.96 11.88
N LEU A 106 9.70 -2.26 11.03
CA LEU A 106 11.10 -2.58 10.76
C LEU A 106 11.99 -2.31 11.98
N ALA A 107 11.85 -1.13 12.59
CA ALA A 107 12.58 -0.71 13.79
C ALA A 107 12.28 -1.62 14.99
N LEU A 108 11.01 -1.99 15.20
CA LEU A 108 10.63 -2.97 16.22
C LEU A 108 11.37 -4.29 16.03
N THR A 109 11.43 -4.78 14.79
CA THR A 109 12.05 -6.06 14.46
C THR A 109 13.56 -6.01 14.68
N GLN A 110 14.22 -4.94 14.22
CA GLN A 110 15.65 -4.73 14.45
C GLN A 110 15.97 -4.67 15.94
N TRP A 111 15.23 -3.86 16.70
CA TRP A 111 15.44 -3.72 18.14
C TRP A 111 15.32 -5.06 18.88
N LEU A 112 14.31 -5.87 18.54
CA LEU A 112 14.14 -7.19 19.15
C LEU A 112 15.32 -8.12 18.86
N VAL A 113 15.83 -8.11 17.61
CA VAL A 113 16.98 -8.92 17.21
C VAL A 113 18.27 -8.43 17.86
N GLU A 114 18.47 -7.11 17.97
CA GLU A 114 19.61 -6.53 18.66
C GLU A 114 19.64 -6.95 20.12
N ARG A 115 18.54 -6.75 20.86
CA ARG A 115 18.43 -7.16 22.28
C ARG A 115 18.61 -8.67 22.45
N HIS A 116 18.13 -9.46 21.51
CA HIS A 116 18.36 -10.91 21.50
C HIS A 116 19.84 -11.24 21.34
N ASN A 117 20.49 -10.67 20.33
CA ASN A 117 21.88 -10.96 20.01
C ASN A 117 22.84 -10.44 21.08
N GLU A 118 22.56 -9.30 21.71
CA GLU A 118 23.34 -8.80 22.84
C GLU A 118 23.36 -9.79 24.01
N LEU A 119 22.20 -10.34 24.40
CA LEU A 119 22.14 -11.35 25.46
C LEU A 119 22.90 -12.62 25.08
N VAL A 120 22.74 -13.07 23.84
CA VAL A 120 23.47 -14.23 23.31
C VAL A 120 24.98 -13.99 23.35
N GLN A 121 25.45 -12.80 22.98
CA GLN A 121 26.87 -12.44 23.00
C GLN A 121 27.43 -12.40 24.42
N VAL A 122 26.70 -11.83 25.37
CA VAL A 122 27.11 -11.83 26.79
C VAL A 122 27.24 -13.26 27.31
N VAL A 123 26.29 -14.14 26.99
CA VAL A 123 26.34 -15.55 27.38
C VAL A 123 27.49 -16.30 26.68
N GLY A 124 27.71 -16.04 25.39
CA GLY A 124 28.81 -16.64 24.62
C GLY A 124 30.18 -16.25 25.18
N GLN A 125 30.39 -14.97 25.49
CA GLN A 125 31.61 -14.48 26.16
C GLN A 125 31.81 -15.15 27.52
N ALA A 126 30.74 -15.30 28.30
CA ALA A 126 30.80 -15.91 29.63
C ALA A 126 31.10 -17.43 29.60
N ILE A 127 30.71 -18.12 28.52
CA ILE A 127 30.97 -19.55 28.29
C ILE A 127 32.32 -19.78 27.59
N GLY A 128 32.88 -18.75 26.94
CA GLY A 128 34.15 -18.81 26.21
C GLY A 128 34.03 -19.35 24.79
N TYR A 129 32.82 -19.40 24.22
CA TYR A 129 32.56 -19.86 22.85
C TYR A 129 31.68 -18.85 22.12
N PRO A 130 32.04 -18.45 20.88
CA PRO A 130 31.21 -17.56 20.09
C PRO A 130 29.88 -18.22 19.75
N ALA A 131 28.80 -17.45 19.78
CA ALA A 131 27.49 -17.95 19.42
C ALA A 131 27.42 -18.29 17.93
N ARG A 132 26.78 -19.42 17.60
CA ARG A 132 26.45 -19.77 16.22
C ARG A 132 25.45 -18.76 15.64
N LYS A 133 25.44 -18.55 14.33
CA LYS A 133 24.48 -17.66 13.66
C LYS A 133 23.37 -18.44 12.97
N VAL A 134 22.16 -17.89 12.94
CA VAL A 134 21.00 -18.44 12.22
C VAL A 134 20.32 -17.33 11.40
N SER A 135 19.87 -17.65 10.17
CA SER A 135 19.06 -16.73 9.36
C SER A 135 17.65 -16.64 9.92
N SER A 136 17.06 -15.44 9.90
CA SER A 136 15.67 -15.22 10.29
C SER A 136 14.66 -16.01 9.46
N ARG A 137 15.04 -16.48 8.26
CA ARG A 137 14.19 -17.33 7.39
C ARG A 137 14.02 -18.76 7.90
N LEU A 138 14.97 -19.24 8.69
CA LEU A 138 15.00 -20.59 9.26
C LEU A 138 14.78 -20.57 10.78
N LEU A 139 14.35 -19.43 11.32
CA LEU A 139 14.22 -19.22 12.75
C LEU A 139 13.11 -20.11 13.34
N SER A 140 13.45 -20.88 14.36
CA SER A 140 12.51 -21.69 15.13
C SER A 140 12.35 -21.16 16.55
N ARG A 141 11.34 -21.66 17.29
CA ARG A 141 11.14 -21.28 18.70
C ARG A 141 12.33 -21.63 19.59
N ASN A 142 13.08 -22.68 19.25
CA ASN A 142 14.25 -23.11 20.01
C ASN A 142 15.47 -22.21 19.79
N ASP A 143 15.44 -21.37 18.75
CA ASP A 143 16.52 -20.43 18.44
C ASP A 143 16.31 -19.08 19.11
N CYS A 144 15.11 -18.82 19.65
CA CYS A 144 14.80 -17.59 20.37
C CYS A 144 15.00 -17.75 21.87
N ILE A 145 15.43 -16.67 22.51
CA ILE A 145 15.37 -16.51 23.96
C ILE A 145 13.90 -16.39 24.37
N TYR A 146 13.39 -17.46 24.98
CA TYR A 146 12.14 -17.46 25.72
C TYR A 146 12.46 -17.72 27.17
N TYR A 147 11.96 -16.86 28.06
CA TYR A 147 12.27 -16.95 29.47
C TYR A 147 11.03 -16.65 30.31
N ASP A 148 10.60 -17.64 31.09
CA ASP A 148 9.46 -17.54 31.98
C ASP A 148 9.89 -17.08 33.38
N GLU A 149 9.28 -16.01 33.86
CA GLU A 149 9.59 -15.44 35.18
C GLU A 149 9.20 -16.38 36.32
N GLY A 150 8.09 -17.11 36.18
CA GLY A 150 7.62 -18.07 37.17
C GLY A 150 8.59 -19.23 37.33
N GLU A 151 9.13 -19.76 36.23
CA GLU A 151 10.16 -20.79 36.24
C GLU A 151 11.44 -20.30 36.92
N LEU A 152 11.90 -19.08 36.62
CA LEU A 152 13.06 -18.50 37.30
C LEU A 152 12.83 -18.37 38.80
N MET A 153 11.68 -17.83 39.20
CA MET A 153 11.37 -17.63 40.62
C MET A 153 11.25 -18.96 41.37
N ARG A 154 10.73 -20.01 40.72
CA ARG A 154 10.71 -21.37 41.26
C ARG A 154 12.13 -21.93 41.40
N PHE A 155 12.99 -21.76 40.41
CA PHE A 155 14.37 -22.21 40.47
C PHE A 155 15.15 -21.50 41.58
N LEU A 156 15.03 -20.18 41.64
CA LEU A 156 15.68 -19.34 42.64
C LEU A 156 15.31 -19.77 44.06
N ARG A 157 14.00 -19.94 44.34
CA ARG A 157 13.51 -20.36 45.67
C ARG A 157 13.93 -21.78 46.06
N SER A 158 14.00 -22.69 45.08
CA SER A 158 14.23 -24.12 45.37
C SER A 158 15.70 -24.52 45.41
N ARG A 159 16.57 -23.81 44.67
CA ARG A 159 17.97 -24.22 44.50
C ARG A 159 18.96 -23.15 44.96
N CYS A 160 18.62 -21.87 44.81
CA CYS A 160 19.58 -20.78 45.05
C CYS A 160 19.42 -20.08 46.40
N VAL A 161 18.43 -20.45 47.24
CA VAL A 161 18.21 -19.83 48.55
C VAL A 161 18.44 -20.85 49.67
N THR A 162 19.29 -20.48 50.62
CA THR A 162 19.49 -21.24 51.86
C THR A 162 19.26 -20.36 53.08
N TYR A 163 18.76 -20.95 54.17
CA TYR A 163 18.52 -20.26 55.43
C TYR A 163 19.76 -20.34 56.31
N GLY A 164 20.37 -19.18 56.56
CA GLY A 164 21.45 -19.00 57.51
C GLY A 164 20.96 -18.83 58.95
N VAL A 165 21.90 -18.80 59.89
CA VAL A 165 21.62 -18.64 61.32
C VAL A 165 20.95 -17.28 61.58
N GLY A 166 19.85 -17.28 62.34
CA GLY A 166 19.08 -16.08 62.66
C GLY A 166 18.13 -15.58 61.57
N GLY A 167 17.75 -16.44 60.61
CA GLY A 167 16.78 -16.08 59.56
C GLY A 167 17.37 -15.30 58.38
N LYS A 168 18.70 -15.18 58.29
CA LYS A 168 19.37 -14.57 57.14
C LYS A 168 19.23 -15.46 55.90
N LEU A 169 18.89 -14.88 54.76
CA LEU A 169 18.84 -15.59 53.48
C LEU A 169 20.20 -15.49 52.78
N ASN A 170 20.76 -16.63 52.39
CA ASN A 170 21.96 -16.70 51.57
C ASN A 170 21.57 -17.07 50.14
N PHE A 171 21.99 -16.25 49.17
CA PHE A 171 21.71 -16.44 47.75
C PHE A 171 22.94 -16.99 47.02
N ASP A 172 22.79 -18.14 46.35
CA ASP A 172 23.80 -18.70 45.46
C ASP A 172 23.63 -18.12 44.04
N PHE A 173 24.20 -16.93 43.84
CA PHE A 173 24.21 -16.27 42.54
C PHE A 173 25.00 -17.05 41.48
N LYS A 174 25.99 -17.85 41.88
CA LYS A 174 26.79 -18.65 40.93
C LYS A 174 25.94 -19.74 40.30
N GLN A 175 25.12 -20.41 41.09
CA GLN A 175 24.19 -21.42 40.58
C GLN A 175 23.08 -20.80 39.74
N MET A 176 22.54 -19.65 40.15
CA MET A 176 21.57 -18.90 39.35
C MET A 176 22.14 -18.50 38.00
N GLU A 177 23.36 -17.98 37.98
CA GLU A 177 24.06 -17.59 36.75
C GLU A 177 24.32 -18.79 35.83
N GLN A 178 24.73 -19.94 36.37
CA GLN A 178 24.92 -21.17 35.59
C GLN A 178 23.64 -21.64 34.92
N GLN A 179 22.50 -21.56 35.62
CA GLN A 179 21.20 -21.90 35.04
C GLN A 179 20.81 -20.91 33.94
N LEU A 180 20.95 -19.61 34.20
CA LEU A 180 20.68 -18.57 33.19
C LEU A 180 21.53 -18.76 31.93
N ARG A 181 22.83 -19.04 32.09
CA ARG A 181 23.72 -19.32 30.94
C ARG A 181 23.20 -20.48 30.10
N ARG A 182 22.73 -21.57 30.71
CA ARG A 182 22.17 -22.73 29.99
C ARG A 182 20.90 -22.36 29.23
N GLU A 183 19.97 -21.67 29.90
CA GLU A 183 18.68 -21.31 29.30
C GLU A 183 18.83 -20.26 28.19
N LEU A 184 19.76 -19.32 28.33
CA LEU A 184 19.96 -18.22 27.39
C LEU A 184 20.96 -18.54 26.27
N THR A 185 21.57 -19.73 26.27
CA THR A 185 22.44 -20.16 25.17
C THR A 185 21.60 -20.40 23.91
N ARG A 186 21.61 -19.43 23.01
CA ARG A 186 20.87 -19.40 21.73
C ARG A 186 21.77 -18.92 20.59
N PRO A 187 21.45 -19.19 19.32
CA PRO A 187 22.18 -18.60 18.20
C PRO A 187 21.96 -17.09 18.09
N GLU A 188 22.90 -16.36 17.52
CA GLU A 188 22.66 -15.00 17.02
C GLU A 188 21.77 -15.06 15.77
N ILE A 189 20.86 -14.10 15.64
CA ILE A 189 19.93 -14.01 14.52
C ILE A 189 20.48 -13.01 13.51
N THR A 190 20.58 -13.44 12.25
CA THR A 190 20.87 -12.57 11.10
C THR A 190 19.55 -12.23 10.40
N ILE A 191 19.24 -10.93 10.29
CA ILE A 191 17.99 -10.46 9.70
C ILE A 191 18.05 -10.61 8.17
N GLU A 192 17.10 -11.36 7.61
CA GLU A 192 16.91 -11.51 6.17
C GLU A 192 15.45 -11.23 5.80
N LEU A 193 15.03 -9.97 5.94
CA LEU A 193 13.71 -9.49 5.50
C LEU A 193 13.73 -9.19 4.00
N ARG A 194 12.70 -9.63 3.29
CA ARG A 194 12.46 -9.22 1.90
C ARG A 194 11.86 -7.81 1.91
N GLY A 195 12.36 -6.94 1.05
CA GLY A 195 11.76 -5.62 0.84
C GLY A 195 10.30 -5.75 0.41
N PHE A 196 9.44 -4.94 1.02
CA PHE A 196 8.07 -4.78 0.58
C PHE A 196 8.02 -3.87 -0.65
N GLN A 197 7.02 -4.08 -1.50
CA GLN A 197 6.86 -3.30 -2.72
C GLN A 197 5.41 -2.87 -2.81
N TRP A 198 5.18 -1.57 -2.83
CA TRP A 198 3.85 -1.00 -3.01
C TRP A 198 3.43 -1.06 -4.47
N LEU A 199 2.13 -1.27 -4.69
CA LEU A 199 1.54 -1.14 -6.01
C LEU A 199 1.56 0.34 -6.43
N GLY A 200 2.05 0.62 -7.64
CA GLY A 200 2.05 1.96 -8.23
C GLY A 200 3.22 2.87 -7.85
N GLU A 201 4.04 2.51 -6.85
CA GLU A 201 5.29 3.23 -6.59
C GLU A 201 6.33 2.94 -7.68
N SER A 202 6.96 4.01 -8.15
CA SER A 202 7.79 4.07 -9.36
C SER A 202 8.81 2.95 -9.43
N PHE A 203 8.49 1.92 -10.21
CA PHE A 203 9.52 1.19 -10.92
C PHE A 203 9.99 2.09 -12.06
N SER A 204 11.30 2.15 -12.26
CA SER A 204 11.91 2.48 -13.55
C SER A 204 11.63 1.36 -14.59
N ALA A 205 10.40 0.81 -14.59
CA ALA A 205 10.00 -0.46 -15.21
C ALA A 205 10.14 -0.45 -16.73
N GLY A 206 10.02 0.72 -17.38
CA GLY A 206 10.04 0.79 -18.84
C GLY A 206 11.36 0.31 -19.46
N ASN A 207 12.46 0.30 -18.71
CA ASN A 207 13.74 -0.26 -19.19
C ASN A 207 13.99 -1.68 -18.66
N GLU A 208 13.54 -2.00 -17.45
CA GLU A 208 13.74 -3.33 -16.85
C GLU A 208 12.81 -4.38 -17.44
N LEU A 209 11.58 -4.04 -17.86
CA LEU A 209 10.69 -5.02 -18.48
C LEU A 209 11.20 -5.46 -19.84
N LYS A 210 11.84 -4.56 -20.59
CA LYS A 210 12.45 -4.85 -21.89
C LYS A 210 13.60 -5.85 -21.81
N THR A 211 14.26 -5.98 -20.65
CA THR A 211 15.31 -6.99 -20.46
C THR A 211 14.74 -8.39 -20.22
N VAL A 212 13.46 -8.50 -19.88
CA VAL A 212 12.77 -9.78 -19.60
C VAL A 212 11.86 -10.19 -20.74
N ILE A 213 11.13 -9.25 -21.37
CA ILE A 213 10.17 -9.50 -22.46
C ILE A 213 10.36 -8.44 -23.55
N ASN A 214 10.47 -8.87 -24.81
CA ASN A 214 10.57 -7.97 -25.95
C ASN A 214 9.24 -7.23 -26.19
N GLN A 215 9.19 -5.96 -25.79
CA GLN A 215 7.97 -5.14 -25.85
C GLN A 215 7.65 -4.71 -27.30
N ARG A 216 6.36 -4.67 -27.64
CA ARG A 216 5.79 -4.31 -28.94
C ARG A 216 4.69 -3.28 -28.77
N ASP A 217 4.47 -2.47 -29.80
CA ASP A 217 3.35 -1.55 -29.85
C ASP A 217 2.02 -2.28 -30.06
N ILE A 218 0.93 -1.63 -29.66
CA ILE A 218 -0.44 -2.10 -29.87
C ILE A 218 -0.90 -1.64 -31.26
N MET A 219 -1.63 -2.48 -31.99
CA MET A 219 -2.14 -2.09 -33.30
C MET A 219 -3.14 -0.89 -33.18
N PRO A 220 -3.22 -0.01 -34.19
CA PRO A 220 -4.03 1.21 -34.10
C PRO A 220 -5.53 0.96 -33.87
N ASP A 221 -6.08 -0.06 -34.52
CA ASP A 221 -7.48 -0.49 -34.39
C ASP A 221 -7.81 -0.99 -32.98
N ILE A 222 -6.91 -1.79 -32.39
CA ILE A 222 -7.00 -2.22 -30.99
C ILE A 222 -6.90 -1.00 -30.07
N THR A 223 -5.98 -0.06 -30.36
CA THR A 223 -5.79 1.15 -29.57
C THR A 223 -7.05 2.01 -29.51
N ASP A 224 -7.70 2.24 -30.65
CA ASP A 224 -8.91 3.06 -30.71
C ASP A 224 -10.09 2.39 -30.01
N ARG A 225 -10.19 1.06 -30.10
CA ARG A 225 -11.17 0.28 -29.34
C ARG A 225 -10.91 0.34 -27.83
N LEU A 226 -9.66 0.27 -27.40
CA LEU A 226 -9.27 0.43 -25.98
C LEU A 226 -9.61 1.82 -25.46
N LYS A 227 -9.39 2.88 -26.25
CA LYS A 227 -9.79 4.26 -25.87
C LYS A 227 -11.29 4.38 -25.68
N ALA A 228 -12.09 3.73 -26.53
CA ALA A 228 -13.54 3.74 -26.41
C ALA A 228 -14.02 2.97 -25.16
N GLU A 229 -13.45 1.80 -24.89
CA GLU A 229 -13.83 0.96 -23.74
C GLU A 229 -13.30 1.50 -22.39
N LEU A 230 -12.19 2.26 -22.40
CA LEU A 230 -11.53 2.82 -21.21
C LEU A 230 -11.60 4.36 -21.18
N ALA A 231 -12.66 4.94 -21.73
CA ALA A 231 -12.84 6.39 -21.79
C ALA A 231 -12.88 7.05 -20.40
N SER A 232 -13.36 6.32 -19.38
CA SER A 232 -13.37 6.81 -18.01
C SER A 232 -11.97 6.75 -17.37
N PRO A 233 -11.46 7.86 -16.81
CA PRO A 233 -10.20 7.86 -16.06
C PRO A 233 -10.17 6.85 -14.91
N ALA A 234 -11.31 6.57 -14.28
CA ALA A 234 -11.43 5.57 -13.23
C ALA A 234 -11.19 4.14 -13.75
N LEU A 235 -11.79 3.79 -14.91
CA LEU A 235 -11.58 2.49 -15.55
C LEU A 235 -10.15 2.34 -16.05
N ALA A 236 -9.57 3.41 -16.63
CA ALA A 236 -8.18 3.43 -17.05
C ALA A 236 -7.22 3.25 -15.86
N ASN A 237 -7.49 3.89 -14.71
CA ASN A 237 -6.73 3.69 -13.46
C ASN A 237 -6.83 2.26 -12.92
N LEU A 238 -8.03 1.68 -12.89
CA LEU A 238 -8.22 0.29 -12.45
C LEU A 238 -7.42 -0.68 -13.33
N CYS A 239 -7.47 -0.46 -14.65
CA CYS A 239 -6.69 -1.24 -15.61
C CYS A 239 -5.18 -1.06 -15.38
N LEU A 240 -4.73 0.18 -15.16
CA LEU A 240 -3.32 0.50 -14.91
C LEU A 240 -2.80 -0.20 -13.65
N GLN A 241 -3.59 -0.26 -12.58
CA GLN A 241 -3.24 -0.99 -11.36
C GLN A 241 -3.00 -2.48 -11.63
N LYS A 242 -3.86 -3.14 -12.42
CA LYS A 242 -3.68 -4.56 -12.78
C LYS A 242 -2.46 -4.80 -13.66
N VAL A 243 -2.18 -3.88 -14.57
CA VAL A 243 -0.97 -3.92 -15.40
C VAL A 243 0.27 -3.74 -14.54
N GLN A 244 0.28 -2.79 -13.61
CA GLN A 244 1.40 -2.55 -12.69
C GLN A 244 1.67 -3.75 -11.76
N MET A 245 0.62 -4.39 -11.26
CA MET A 245 0.72 -5.62 -10.49
C MET A 245 1.40 -6.72 -11.33
N SER A 246 1.01 -6.88 -12.59
CA SER A 246 1.63 -7.85 -13.49
C SER A 246 3.12 -7.57 -13.72
N ILE A 247 3.49 -6.31 -13.96
CA ILE A 247 4.89 -5.88 -14.10
C ILE A 247 5.70 -6.24 -12.85
N SER A 248 5.17 -5.94 -11.65
CA SER A 248 5.83 -6.22 -10.37
C SER A 248 6.20 -7.71 -10.26
N PHE A 249 5.26 -8.61 -10.59
CA PHE A 249 5.49 -10.04 -10.50
C PHE A 249 6.43 -10.59 -11.58
N ILE A 250 6.34 -10.08 -12.81
CA ILE A 250 7.22 -10.48 -13.92
C ILE A 250 8.68 -10.15 -13.58
N LEU A 251 8.95 -8.93 -13.11
CA LEU A 251 10.30 -8.50 -12.74
C LEU A 251 10.85 -9.31 -11.56
N LYS A 252 10.00 -9.60 -10.56
CA LYS A 252 10.38 -10.38 -9.37
C LYS A 252 10.65 -11.86 -9.67
N SER A 253 10.04 -12.39 -10.73
CA SER A 253 10.26 -13.76 -11.20
C SER A 253 11.61 -13.95 -11.91
N GLY A 254 12.39 -12.86 -12.09
CA GLY A 254 13.83 -12.92 -12.35
C GLY A 254 14.24 -13.75 -13.55
N GLY A 255 13.67 -13.47 -14.73
CA GLY A 255 14.07 -14.14 -15.98
C GLY A 255 13.68 -15.62 -16.09
N SER A 256 12.98 -16.21 -15.11
CA SER A 256 12.38 -17.55 -15.29
C SER A 256 11.29 -17.55 -16.37
N LEU A 257 10.71 -16.36 -16.64
CA LEU A 257 9.84 -16.09 -17.79
C LEU A 257 10.63 -15.74 -19.07
N SER A 258 11.96 -15.85 -19.11
CA SER A 258 12.76 -15.65 -20.33
C SER A 258 12.63 -16.80 -21.34
N ALA A 259 11.43 -17.34 -21.49
CA ALA A 259 11.08 -18.13 -22.66
C ALA A 259 10.81 -17.15 -23.81
N GLU A 260 11.32 -17.45 -25.01
CA GLU A 260 11.11 -16.64 -26.23
C GLU A 260 9.63 -16.31 -26.52
N HIS A 261 8.70 -17.04 -25.90
CA HIS A 261 7.26 -16.95 -26.08
C HIS A 261 6.50 -16.36 -24.88
N ALA A 262 7.17 -15.92 -23.80
CA ALA A 262 6.45 -15.36 -22.65
C ALA A 262 5.67 -14.09 -22.99
N GLY A 263 6.10 -13.36 -24.02
CA GLY A 263 5.37 -12.22 -24.57
C GLY A 263 4.02 -12.59 -25.21
N GLU A 264 3.84 -13.84 -25.69
CA GLU A 264 2.61 -14.35 -26.33
C GLU A 264 1.49 -14.69 -25.34
N LEU A 265 1.77 -14.65 -24.04
CA LEU A 265 0.73 -14.86 -23.05
C LEU A 265 -0.16 -13.61 -22.97
N LEU A 266 -1.48 -13.80 -22.99
CA LEU A 266 -2.44 -12.74 -22.72
C LEU A 266 -2.24 -12.20 -21.29
N LEU A 267 -2.32 -10.88 -21.14
CA LEU A 267 -2.23 -10.24 -19.83
C LEU A 267 -3.35 -10.74 -18.89
N SER A 268 -4.56 -10.92 -19.43
CA SER A 268 -5.71 -11.50 -18.72
C SER A 268 -5.44 -12.92 -18.23
N ASP A 269 -4.80 -13.75 -19.06
CA ASP A 269 -4.42 -15.12 -18.70
C ASP A 269 -3.33 -15.13 -17.63
N TYR A 270 -2.35 -14.23 -17.70
CA TYR A 270 -1.33 -14.10 -16.67
C TYR A 270 -1.94 -13.68 -15.33
N LEU A 271 -2.79 -12.66 -15.32
CA LEU A 271 -3.51 -12.19 -14.14
C LEU A 271 -4.32 -13.33 -13.50
N ARG A 272 -5.03 -14.10 -14.30
CA ARG A 272 -5.86 -15.21 -13.82
C ARG A 272 -5.05 -16.42 -13.33
N SER A 273 -4.08 -16.88 -14.13
CA SER A 273 -3.39 -18.15 -13.88
C SER A 273 -2.20 -18.02 -12.92
N VAL A 274 -1.51 -16.89 -12.93
CA VAL A 274 -0.30 -16.66 -12.12
C VAL A 274 -0.62 -15.83 -10.89
N LEU A 275 -1.46 -14.79 -11.05
CA LEU A 275 -1.81 -13.88 -9.96
C LEU A 275 -3.13 -14.21 -9.26
N SER A 276 -3.84 -15.25 -9.74
CA SER A 276 -5.12 -15.71 -9.20
C SER A 276 -6.19 -14.62 -9.13
N GLU A 277 -6.17 -13.68 -10.09
CA GLU A 277 -7.18 -12.64 -10.22
C GLU A 277 -8.47 -13.16 -10.86
N SER A 278 -9.55 -12.41 -10.68
CA SER A 278 -10.83 -12.72 -11.32
C SER A 278 -10.72 -12.64 -12.85
N PRO A 279 -11.50 -13.45 -13.61
CA PRO A 279 -11.49 -13.41 -15.07
C PRO A 279 -11.95 -12.07 -15.67
N ASP A 280 -12.69 -11.28 -14.88
CA ASP A 280 -13.16 -9.93 -15.23
C ASP A 280 -12.31 -8.83 -14.57
N CYS A 281 -11.08 -9.14 -14.13
CA CYS A 281 -10.23 -8.18 -13.43
C CYS A 281 -9.81 -6.98 -14.29
N LEU A 282 -9.76 -7.14 -15.61
CA LEU A 282 -9.57 -6.05 -16.56
C LEU A 282 -10.93 -5.55 -17.05
N PRO A 283 -11.26 -4.24 -16.89
CA PRO A 283 -12.57 -3.71 -17.21
C PRO A 283 -12.89 -3.73 -18.73
N SER A 284 -11.88 -3.64 -19.59
CA SER A 284 -12.05 -3.67 -21.05
C SER A 284 -12.06 -5.11 -21.59
N ALA A 285 -13.05 -5.43 -22.42
CA ALA A 285 -13.13 -6.72 -23.12
C ALA A 285 -12.03 -6.83 -24.18
N CYS A 286 -11.71 -5.74 -24.88
CA CYS A 286 -10.58 -5.66 -25.80
C CYS A 286 -9.25 -5.88 -25.07
N ALA A 287 -9.05 -5.27 -23.89
CA ALA A 287 -7.86 -5.51 -23.08
C ALA A 287 -7.71 -6.99 -22.69
N ARG A 288 -8.81 -7.70 -22.45
CA ARG A 288 -8.77 -9.12 -22.09
C ARG A 288 -8.45 -10.06 -23.24
N SER A 289 -8.80 -9.68 -24.48
CA SER A 289 -8.68 -10.54 -25.65
C SER A 289 -7.43 -10.24 -26.49
N GLU A 290 -6.94 -9.00 -26.46
CA GLU A 290 -5.91 -8.53 -27.40
C GLU A 290 -4.60 -8.09 -26.72
N ILE A 291 -4.63 -7.74 -25.44
CA ILE A 291 -3.42 -7.28 -24.73
C ILE A 291 -2.61 -8.47 -24.20
N HIS A 292 -1.39 -8.54 -24.68
CA HIS A 292 -0.40 -9.57 -24.39
C HIS A 292 0.71 -8.98 -23.51
N LEU A 293 1.55 -9.84 -22.89
CA LEU A 293 2.65 -9.38 -22.06
C LEU A 293 3.71 -8.56 -22.81
N TRP A 294 3.84 -8.73 -24.13
CA TRP A 294 4.68 -7.87 -24.95
C TRP A 294 4.06 -6.47 -25.19
N HIS A 295 2.76 -6.25 -24.94
CA HIS A 295 2.09 -4.96 -25.18
C HIS A 295 2.10 -4.06 -23.94
N VAL A 296 2.65 -4.54 -22.82
CA VAL A 296 2.50 -3.92 -21.49
C VAL A 296 3.01 -2.47 -21.47
N ASP A 297 4.17 -2.19 -22.04
CA ASP A 297 4.73 -0.83 -22.11
C ASP A 297 3.81 0.14 -22.89
N ALA A 298 3.37 -0.28 -24.07
CA ALA A 298 2.48 0.51 -24.92
C ALA A 298 1.11 0.72 -24.23
N PHE A 299 0.63 -0.30 -23.51
CA PHE A 299 -0.63 -0.22 -22.80
C PHE A 299 -0.55 0.73 -21.60
N VAL A 300 0.54 0.69 -20.81
CA VAL A 300 0.77 1.65 -19.71
C VAL A 300 0.79 3.09 -20.24
N LYS A 301 1.46 3.34 -21.38
CA LYS A 301 1.48 4.66 -22.00
C LYS A 301 0.06 5.12 -22.39
N LEU A 302 -0.72 4.26 -23.03
CA LEU A 302 -2.11 4.54 -23.41
C LEU A 302 -2.97 4.85 -22.18
N LEU A 303 -2.89 4.02 -21.14
CA LEU A 303 -3.66 4.21 -19.91
C LEU A 303 -3.31 5.54 -19.23
N ARG A 304 -2.02 5.89 -19.16
CA ARG A 304 -1.57 7.18 -18.63
C ARG A 304 -2.07 8.36 -19.46
N GLN A 305 -2.15 8.22 -20.78
CA GLN A 305 -2.75 9.24 -21.65
C GLN A 305 -4.24 9.41 -21.36
N LEU A 306 -4.97 8.31 -21.15
CA LEU A 306 -6.40 8.35 -20.81
C LEU A 306 -6.66 8.92 -19.43
N ILE A 307 -5.80 8.62 -18.44
CA ILE A 307 -5.91 9.15 -17.07
C ILE A 307 -5.62 10.66 -17.03
N ASN A 308 -4.68 11.13 -17.84
CA ASN A 308 -4.22 12.52 -17.83
C ASN A 308 -4.83 13.39 -18.95
N LYS A 309 -5.86 12.91 -19.65
CA LYS A 309 -6.53 13.67 -20.73
C LYS A 309 -7.24 14.88 -20.14
N ASP A 310 -7.06 16.08 -20.71
CA ASP A 310 -7.91 17.24 -20.37
C ASP A 310 -9.29 17.00 -20.99
N PRO A 311 -10.38 16.95 -20.22
CA PRO A 311 -11.75 16.83 -20.75
C PRO A 311 -12.08 17.89 -21.81
N MET A 312 -11.40 19.04 -21.78
CA MET A 312 -11.57 20.14 -22.71
C MET A 312 -10.79 19.99 -24.03
N ASP A 313 -9.93 18.97 -24.17
CA ASP A 313 -9.16 18.77 -25.41
C ASP A 313 -10.06 18.40 -26.59
N SER A 314 -11.04 17.52 -26.36
CA SER A 314 -11.90 16.96 -27.42
C SER A 314 -13.19 17.72 -27.71
N ILE A 315 -13.50 18.81 -27.00
CA ILE A 315 -14.73 19.58 -27.26
C ILE A 315 -14.61 20.50 -28.48
N ASP A 316 -15.75 20.89 -29.04
CA ASP A 316 -15.83 21.79 -30.19
C ASP A 316 -15.18 23.17 -29.86
N PRO A 317 -14.38 23.74 -30.78
CA PRO A 317 -13.72 25.03 -30.57
C PRO A 317 -14.65 26.18 -30.15
N LYS A 318 -15.93 26.15 -30.52
CA LYS A 318 -16.88 27.22 -30.15
C LYS A 318 -17.12 27.34 -28.64
N TYR A 319 -16.85 26.28 -27.88
CA TYR A 319 -16.97 26.24 -26.40
C TYR A 319 -15.65 26.58 -25.68
N LYS A 320 -14.63 27.01 -26.41
CA LYS A 320 -13.28 27.30 -25.91
C LYS A 320 -12.93 28.79 -25.92
N VAL A 321 -13.93 29.67 -25.99
CA VAL A 321 -13.72 31.12 -25.94
C VAL A 321 -13.33 31.49 -24.50
N ASP A 322 -12.21 32.19 -24.34
CA ASP A 322 -11.73 32.64 -23.04
C ASP A 322 -12.75 33.52 -22.31
N LEU A 323 -12.66 33.53 -20.98
CA LEU A 323 -13.46 34.42 -20.14
C LEU A 323 -12.91 35.85 -20.21
N PRO A 324 -13.79 36.87 -20.27
CA PRO A 324 -13.42 38.23 -19.88
C PRO A 324 -12.87 38.24 -18.45
N LYS A 325 -11.87 39.08 -18.19
CA LYS A 325 -11.20 39.13 -16.88
C LYS A 325 -12.17 39.40 -15.72
N GLU A 326 -13.16 40.25 -15.95
CA GLU A 326 -14.16 40.59 -14.95
C GLU A 326 -15.00 39.36 -14.55
N LEU A 327 -15.33 38.49 -15.51
CA LEU A 327 -16.09 37.26 -15.23
C LEU A 327 -15.22 36.17 -14.61
N GLU A 328 -13.94 36.10 -14.99
CA GLU A 328 -12.97 35.20 -14.37
C GLU A 328 -12.76 35.54 -12.88
N GLU A 329 -12.59 36.82 -12.54
CA GLU A 329 -12.47 37.30 -11.17
C GLU A 329 -13.74 37.00 -10.35
N MET A 330 -14.92 37.23 -10.93
CA MET A 330 -16.20 36.87 -10.29
C MET A 330 -16.32 35.37 -10.02
N LEU A 331 -15.93 34.53 -10.99
CA LEU A 331 -15.98 33.08 -10.86
C LEU A 331 -15.02 32.56 -9.79
N LEU A 332 -13.81 33.13 -9.70
CA LEU A 332 -12.83 32.76 -8.68
C LEU A 332 -13.29 33.20 -7.27
N ALA A 333 -13.97 34.35 -7.15
CA ALA A 333 -14.49 34.84 -5.88
C ALA A 333 -15.59 33.93 -5.28
N VAL A 334 -16.43 33.31 -6.11
CA VAL A 334 -17.52 32.43 -5.67
C VAL A 334 -17.13 30.96 -5.57
N ARG A 335 -15.89 30.62 -5.91
CA ARG A 335 -15.42 29.23 -6.03
C ARG A 335 -15.61 28.41 -4.75
N SER A 336 -15.29 28.98 -3.58
CA SER A 336 -15.46 28.31 -2.29
C SER A 336 -16.93 28.13 -1.86
N GLU A 337 -17.86 28.77 -2.57
CA GLU A 337 -19.29 28.68 -2.31
C GLU A 337 -20.02 27.73 -3.28
N LEU A 338 -19.31 27.19 -4.28
CA LEU A 338 -19.81 26.17 -5.20
C LEU A 338 -19.61 24.77 -4.61
N PRO A 339 -20.40 23.77 -5.05
CA PRO A 339 -20.25 22.39 -4.57
C PRO A 339 -18.90 21.78 -4.94
N ASP A 340 -18.33 21.01 -4.02
CA ASP A 340 -17.17 20.16 -4.30
C ASP A 340 -17.50 19.19 -5.45
N GLY A 341 -16.59 19.07 -6.41
CA GLY A 341 -16.78 18.21 -7.60
C GLY A 341 -17.52 18.86 -8.78
N ILE A 342 -17.91 20.14 -8.70
CA ILE A 342 -18.53 20.85 -9.84
C ILE A 342 -17.64 20.81 -11.10
N ALA A 343 -16.33 20.93 -10.95
CA ALA A 343 -15.39 20.83 -12.05
C ALA A 343 -15.45 19.45 -12.73
N ASP A 344 -15.54 18.36 -11.96
CA ASP A 344 -15.65 17.01 -12.49
C ASP A 344 -16.95 16.80 -13.27
N VAL A 345 -18.05 17.37 -12.78
CA VAL A 345 -19.35 17.35 -13.46
C VAL A 345 -19.29 18.12 -14.79
N LEU A 346 -18.70 19.31 -14.80
CA LEU A 346 -18.50 20.09 -16.03
C LEU A 346 -17.58 19.36 -17.02
N GLY A 347 -16.56 18.66 -16.52
CA GLY A 347 -15.67 17.82 -17.32
C GLY A 347 -16.40 16.64 -17.96
N GLY A 348 -17.19 15.89 -17.20
CA GLY A 348 -17.95 14.75 -17.71
C GLY A 348 -19.01 15.15 -18.74
N PHE A 349 -19.70 16.28 -18.54
CA PHE A 349 -20.65 16.80 -19.53
C PHE A 349 -19.96 17.25 -20.82
N ALA A 350 -18.81 17.90 -20.71
CA ALA A 350 -18.02 18.34 -21.86
C ALA A 350 -17.63 17.17 -22.79
N GLU A 351 -17.12 16.08 -22.21
CA GLU A 351 -16.69 14.91 -22.97
C GLU A 351 -17.83 14.17 -23.66
N THR A 352 -19.03 14.24 -23.10
CA THR A 352 -20.19 13.47 -23.59
C THR A 352 -21.11 14.26 -24.51
N ARG A 353 -21.22 15.58 -24.32
CA ARG A 353 -22.25 16.41 -24.99
C ARG A 353 -21.70 17.61 -25.77
N LEU A 354 -20.45 18.03 -25.53
CA LEU A 354 -19.87 19.22 -26.18
C LEU A 354 -18.84 18.89 -27.27
N THR A 355 -18.73 17.61 -27.64
CA THR A 355 -17.95 17.14 -28.79
C THR A 355 -18.65 17.37 -30.13
N GLU A 356 -19.96 17.65 -30.11
CA GLU A 356 -20.82 17.85 -31.28
C GLU A 356 -21.65 19.14 -31.14
N THR A 357 -22.13 19.71 -32.25
CA THR A 357 -22.72 21.05 -32.31
C THR A 357 -24.23 21.10 -32.06
N TRP A 358 -24.72 20.49 -30.97
CA TRP A 358 -26.16 20.48 -30.65
C TRP A 358 -26.63 21.66 -29.79
N ILE A 359 -25.75 22.21 -28.95
CA ILE A 359 -26.08 23.31 -28.03
C ILE A 359 -25.56 24.64 -28.61
N GLY A 360 -26.37 25.70 -28.54
CA GLY A 360 -25.95 27.05 -28.93
C GLY A 360 -24.82 27.56 -28.03
N ASP A 361 -23.82 28.21 -28.62
CA ASP A 361 -22.66 28.78 -27.92
C ASP A 361 -23.00 30.06 -27.13
N GLU A 362 -24.03 30.80 -27.55
CA GLU A 362 -24.58 31.97 -26.83
C GLU A 362 -25.66 31.59 -25.80
N TYR A 363 -25.85 30.30 -25.50
CA TYR A 363 -26.82 29.87 -24.49
C TYR A 363 -26.21 29.98 -23.07
N PRO A 364 -26.97 30.37 -22.02
CA PRO A 364 -26.42 30.44 -20.68
C PRO A 364 -25.99 29.06 -20.13
N ILE A 365 -24.84 29.01 -19.46
CA ILE A 365 -24.36 27.77 -18.81
C ILE A 365 -25.35 27.33 -17.73
N LEU A 366 -25.87 28.28 -16.94
CA LEU A 366 -26.77 27.98 -15.84
C LEU A 366 -28.07 27.31 -16.31
N ASP A 367 -28.64 27.80 -17.41
CA ASP A 367 -29.86 27.23 -18.01
C ASP A 367 -29.58 25.82 -18.57
N THR A 368 -28.38 25.60 -19.12
CA THR A 368 -27.95 24.27 -19.58
C THR A 368 -27.87 23.30 -18.42
N LEU A 369 -27.26 23.71 -17.29
CA LEU A 369 -27.14 22.90 -16.08
C LEU A 369 -28.51 22.59 -15.45
N ASP A 370 -29.45 23.54 -15.50
CA ASP A 370 -30.83 23.33 -15.02
C ASP A 370 -31.59 22.34 -15.89
N ALA A 371 -31.44 22.41 -17.22
CA ALA A 371 -32.08 21.49 -18.14
C ALA A 371 -31.59 20.04 -17.99
N ILE A 372 -30.37 19.83 -17.51
CA ILE A 372 -29.76 18.50 -17.32
C ILE A 372 -29.66 18.10 -15.85
N ARG A 373 -30.31 18.83 -14.94
CA ARG A 373 -30.19 18.64 -13.49
C ARG A 373 -30.36 17.18 -13.05
N GLU A 374 -31.30 16.45 -13.66
CA GLU A 374 -31.57 15.04 -13.33
C GLU A 374 -30.42 14.10 -13.74
N ASP A 375 -29.62 14.49 -14.72
CA ASP A 375 -28.43 13.75 -15.20
C ASP A 375 -27.15 14.14 -14.44
N LEU A 376 -27.17 15.23 -13.67
CA LEU A 376 -26.02 15.66 -12.89
C LEU A 376 -25.92 14.86 -11.59
N SER A 377 -24.72 14.40 -11.27
CA SER A 377 -24.42 13.74 -9.99
C SER A 377 -24.29 14.73 -8.82
N ILE A 378 -25.15 15.75 -8.77
CA ILE A 378 -25.16 16.82 -7.76
C ILE A 378 -26.49 16.74 -7.01
N ASP A 379 -26.43 16.82 -5.68
CA ASP A 379 -27.64 16.83 -4.86
C ASP A 379 -28.41 18.16 -4.97
N ASN A 380 -29.65 18.18 -4.47
CA ASN A 380 -30.50 19.36 -4.57
C ASN A 380 -29.91 20.59 -3.87
N GLU A 381 -29.22 20.39 -2.74
CA GLU A 381 -28.56 21.48 -2.01
C GLU A 381 -27.36 22.05 -2.78
N GLY A 382 -26.55 21.18 -3.37
CA GLY A 382 -25.45 21.59 -4.24
C GLY A 382 -25.95 22.34 -5.47
N PHE A 383 -27.04 21.87 -6.08
CA PHE A 383 -27.63 22.55 -7.23
C PHE A 383 -28.16 23.95 -6.88
N GLU A 384 -28.77 24.13 -5.70
CA GLU A 384 -29.17 25.46 -5.23
C GLU A 384 -27.98 26.41 -5.04
N LYS A 385 -26.82 25.90 -4.58
CA LYS A 385 -25.59 26.70 -4.47
C LYS A 385 -25.10 27.15 -5.85
N ILE A 386 -25.17 26.29 -6.86
CA ILE A 386 -24.85 26.63 -8.25
C ILE A 386 -25.77 27.74 -8.75
N GLN A 387 -27.09 27.62 -8.58
CA GLN A 387 -28.06 28.61 -9.03
C GLN A 387 -27.91 29.99 -8.36
N ARG A 388 -27.47 30.01 -7.09
CA ARG A 388 -27.30 31.25 -6.34
C ARG A 388 -25.98 31.95 -6.65
N ASN A 389 -24.90 31.18 -6.79
CA ASN A 389 -23.54 31.72 -6.74
C ASN A 389 -22.86 31.76 -8.11
N LEU A 390 -23.27 30.94 -9.08
CA LEU A 390 -22.65 30.95 -10.40
C LEU A 390 -23.04 32.24 -11.17
N PRO A 391 -22.07 32.97 -11.77
CA PRO A 391 -22.38 34.18 -12.53
C PRO A 391 -23.34 33.90 -13.69
N LYS A 392 -24.41 34.69 -13.80
CA LYS A 392 -25.50 34.47 -14.76
C LYS A 392 -25.13 34.83 -16.20
N GLU A 393 -24.06 35.62 -16.34
CA GLU A 393 -23.52 36.10 -17.60
C GLU A 393 -22.66 35.05 -18.33
N LEU A 394 -22.41 33.90 -17.70
CA LEU A 394 -21.64 32.81 -18.28
C LEU A 394 -22.41 32.11 -19.41
N MET A 395 -21.81 32.09 -20.58
CA MET A 395 -22.35 31.46 -21.80
C MET A 395 -21.61 30.18 -22.13
N MET A 396 -22.27 29.27 -22.85
CA MET A 396 -21.71 27.97 -23.28
C MET A 396 -20.38 28.11 -24.01
N LYS A 397 -20.17 29.21 -24.76
CA LYS A 397 -18.88 29.50 -25.42
C LYS A 397 -17.68 29.57 -24.47
N HIS A 398 -17.92 29.82 -23.17
CA HIS A 398 -16.91 29.93 -22.12
C HIS A 398 -16.68 28.65 -21.31
N TRP A 399 -17.31 27.53 -21.69
CA TRP A 399 -17.31 26.30 -20.91
C TRP A 399 -15.90 25.82 -20.51
N ALA A 400 -14.96 25.80 -21.45
CA ALA A 400 -13.59 25.33 -21.17
C ALA A 400 -12.85 26.24 -20.17
N ALA A 401 -13.04 27.55 -20.27
CA ALA A 401 -12.42 28.51 -19.37
C ALA A 401 -13.03 28.41 -17.96
N VAL A 402 -14.35 28.24 -17.85
CA VAL A 402 -15.03 28.01 -16.56
C VAL A 402 -14.53 26.74 -15.89
N TYR A 403 -14.44 25.62 -16.63
CA TYR A 403 -13.89 24.36 -16.11
C TYR A 403 -12.47 24.53 -15.55
N ARG A 404 -11.58 25.18 -16.32
CA ARG A 404 -10.18 25.38 -15.91
C ARG A 404 -10.07 26.26 -14.67
N ALA A 405 -10.83 27.35 -14.61
CA ALA A 405 -10.86 28.23 -13.45
C ALA A 405 -11.32 27.50 -12.18
N LEU A 406 -12.35 26.65 -12.28
CA LEU A 406 -12.87 25.88 -11.14
C LEU A 406 -11.96 24.71 -10.72
N ARG A 407 -11.17 24.15 -11.64
CA ARG A 407 -10.18 23.08 -11.38
C ARG A 407 -8.87 23.62 -10.76
N SER A 408 -8.55 24.90 -10.95
CA SER A 408 -7.23 25.52 -10.70
C SER A 408 -6.67 25.46 -9.28
#